data_AF-A0A017SCB2-F1
#
_entry.id   AF-A0A017SCB2-F1
#
_cell.length_a   1.000
_cell.length_b   1.000
_cell.length_c   1.000
_cell.angle_alpha   90.00
_cell.angle_beta   90.00
_cell.angle_gamma   90.00
#
_symmetry.space_group_name_H-M   'P 1'
#
loop_
_entity.id
_entity.type
_entity.pdbx_description
1 polymer ?
#
loop_
_entity_poly.entity_id
_entity_poly.type
_entity_poly.pdbx_seq_one_letter_code
_entity_poly.pdbx_strand_id
1 'polypeptide(L)'
;MIDNLIDNPWLSMATARFVSQQEGQQSKKHSKSSKQSIIQGLNHLYAPHDFDKNPNYVDIIAVPGLGSDMTYTWVSKGVHWLRDESMLRKTIPKARISVFGYRSQWYGKDAVENRLSTISRDLLDAIKMNRRESKYKDRPIVFIGHSLGGLVVSKAVTTAKREADSFKGVIDCITACVFLGTPFRGSGAQHLAKIIGMAGSAVGQASDNDLIRTLKPNSQELLELADEFLADVGKVQIDVVCYFELEKTNGMIIADEKSSTFEGKPRYSWARTHSQMNKFDGPKDGHYRQLSGTLKEFANQSFKKIKLRRDGECAS
;
A
#
# COMPACT_ATOMS: atom_id res chain seq x y z
N MET A 1 55.12 38.27 43.95
CA MET A 1 53.83 38.95 43.75
C MET A 1 52.86 37.89 43.26
N ILE A 2 52.08 37.36 44.21
CA ILE A 2 50.74 36.78 44.08
C ILE A 2 50.62 35.51 43.21
N ASP A 3 50.89 34.39 43.88
CA ASP A 3 50.06 33.18 43.83
C ASP A 3 48.57 33.50 44.07
N ASN A 4 47.70 32.63 43.56
CA ASN A 4 46.22 32.56 43.73
C ASN A 4 45.37 33.27 42.68
N LEU A 5 44.97 32.51 41.66
CA LEU A 5 43.66 32.64 40.99
C LEU A 5 43.13 31.23 40.64
N ILE A 6 42.97 30.40 41.67
CA ILE A 6 41.98 29.33 41.67
C ILE A 6 40.73 29.92 42.34
N ASP A 7 39.56 29.61 41.77
CA ASP A 7 38.21 30.03 42.19
C ASP A 7 37.70 31.39 41.68
N ASN A 8 37.40 31.45 40.37
CA ASN A 8 36.44 32.42 39.84
C ASN A 8 35.11 31.71 39.46
N PRO A 9 34.02 31.87 40.26
CA PRO A 9 32.73 31.20 40.04
C PRO A 9 32.04 31.56 38.71
N TRP A 10 32.43 32.67 38.08
CA TRP A 10 31.81 33.15 36.84
C TRP A 10 32.33 32.46 35.58
N LEU A 11 33.57 31.97 35.57
CA LEU A 11 34.08 31.15 34.45
C LEU A 11 33.47 29.74 34.43
N SER A 12 33.14 29.19 35.61
CA SER A 12 32.44 27.90 35.76
C SER A 12 30.99 27.97 35.27
N MET A 13 30.26 29.05 35.54
CA MET A 13 28.87 29.19 35.08
C MET A 13 28.76 29.45 33.57
N ALA A 14 29.70 30.19 32.96
CA ALA A 14 29.71 30.45 31.53
C ALA A 14 30.04 29.19 30.71
N THR A 15 30.97 28.36 31.19
CA THR A 15 31.27 27.04 30.60
C THR A 15 30.13 26.04 30.84
N ALA A 16 29.51 26.03 32.03
CA ALA A 16 28.35 25.15 32.31
C ALA A 16 27.12 25.49 31.45
N ARG A 17 26.86 26.77 31.15
CA ARG A 17 25.76 27.16 30.23
C ARG A 17 26.05 26.81 28.77
N PHE A 18 27.28 26.97 28.29
CA PHE A 18 27.68 26.56 26.94
C PHE A 18 27.68 25.03 26.77
N VAL A 19 28.11 24.28 27.78
CA VAL A 19 28.04 22.80 27.79
C VAL A 19 26.57 22.34 27.86
N SER A 20 25.72 22.96 28.67
CA SER A 20 24.29 22.62 28.73
C SER A 20 23.52 22.90 27.42
N GLN A 21 23.94 23.92 26.65
CA GLN A 21 23.34 24.21 25.34
C GLN A 21 23.82 23.27 24.22
N GLN A 22 25.05 22.71 24.31
CA GLN A 22 25.50 21.69 23.37
C GLN A 22 25.05 20.26 23.75
N GLU A 23 24.92 19.95 25.04
CA GLU A 23 24.39 18.66 25.50
C GLU A 23 22.86 18.54 25.32
N GLY A 24 22.15 19.66 25.22
CA GLY A 24 20.73 19.72 24.88
C GLY A 24 20.37 19.47 23.40
N GLN A 25 21.35 19.34 22.50
CA GLN A 25 21.12 19.16 21.06
C GLN A 25 21.67 17.85 20.47
N GLN A 26 22.22 16.94 21.29
CA GLN A 26 22.74 15.64 20.81
C GLN A 26 22.18 14.39 21.51
N SER A 27 20.95 14.46 22.06
CA SER A 27 20.23 13.25 22.50
C SER A 27 18.84 13.10 21.89
N LYS A 28 18.74 13.06 20.56
CA LYS A 28 17.76 12.19 19.91
C LYS A 28 18.49 10.95 19.40
N LYS A 29 18.98 10.15 20.36
CA LYS A 29 19.36 8.77 20.12
C LYS A 29 18.19 8.12 19.39
N HIS A 30 18.47 7.58 18.21
CA HIS A 30 17.63 6.63 17.50
C HIS A 30 16.89 5.79 18.53
N SER A 31 15.56 5.91 18.55
CA SER A 31 14.75 4.98 19.30
C SER A 31 15.19 3.60 18.85
N LYS A 32 15.71 2.82 19.80
CA LYS A 32 15.94 1.38 19.62
C LYS A 32 14.76 0.86 18.82
N SER A 33 15.03 0.28 17.65
CA SER A 33 14.06 -0.44 16.84
C SER A 33 13.22 -1.31 17.77
N SER A 34 12.04 -0.81 18.15
CA SER A 34 11.05 -1.60 18.84
C SER A 34 10.54 -2.53 17.75
N LYS A 35 10.85 -3.84 17.87
CA LYS A 35 10.36 -4.90 16.99
C LYS A 35 8.90 -4.61 16.61
N GLN A 36 8.70 -4.04 15.43
CA GLN A 36 7.39 -3.63 14.99
C GLN A 36 6.78 -4.85 14.31
N SER A 37 5.82 -5.47 14.99
CA SER A 37 5.16 -6.68 14.51
C SER A 37 4.26 -6.32 13.35
N ILE A 38 4.70 -6.56 12.11
CA ILE A 38 3.80 -6.58 10.96
C ILE A 38 2.65 -7.53 11.30
N ILE A 39 1.43 -7.00 11.47
CA ILE A 39 0.25 -7.83 11.68
C ILE A 39 -0.12 -8.43 10.33
N GLN A 40 0.14 -9.73 10.18
CA GLN A 40 -0.09 -10.45 8.94
C GLN A 40 -1.58 -10.73 8.72
N GLY A 41 -1.98 -10.85 7.45
CA GLY A 41 -3.36 -11.15 7.05
C GLY A 41 -4.20 -9.89 6.83
N LEU A 42 -5.52 -10.08 6.78
CA LEU A 42 -6.47 -9.02 6.49
C LEU A 42 -6.88 -8.28 7.78
N ASN A 43 -6.36 -7.07 7.96
CA ASN A 43 -6.60 -6.26 9.17
C ASN A 43 -7.74 -5.27 8.93
N HIS A 44 -8.84 -5.39 9.69
CA HIS A 44 -9.94 -4.43 9.63
C HIS A 44 -9.61 -3.16 10.41
N LEU A 45 -9.55 -2.02 9.70
CA LEU A 45 -9.35 -0.71 10.31
C LEU A 45 -10.68 -0.06 10.72
N TYR A 46 -11.73 -0.34 9.96
CA TYR A 46 -13.07 0.15 10.21
C TYR A 46 -14.10 -0.80 9.61
N ALA A 47 -15.13 -1.12 10.38
CA ALA A 47 -16.34 -1.78 9.91
C ALA A 47 -17.57 -1.02 10.44
N PRO A 48 -18.55 -0.67 9.59
CA PRO A 48 -19.83 -0.13 10.03
C PRO A 48 -20.54 -1.06 11.02
N HIS A 49 -21.28 -0.52 11.98
CA HIS A 49 -21.88 -1.31 13.08
C HIS A 49 -22.89 -2.37 12.60
N ASP A 50 -23.61 -2.11 11.51
CA ASP A 50 -24.55 -3.03 10.87
C ASP A 50 -23.94 -3.77 9.67
N PHE A 51 -22.59 -3.79 9.54
CA PHE A 51 -21.90 -4.40 8.40
C PHE A 51 -22.30 -5.87 8.13
N ASP A 52 -22.45 -6.66 9.20
CA ASP A 52 -22.87 -8.07 9.10
C ASP A 52 -24.39 -8.26 8.98
N LYS A 53 -25.15 -7.16 9.04
CA LYS A 53 -26.63 -7.15 9.00
C LYS A 53 -27.18 -6.57 7.71
N ASN A 54 -26.34 -6.06 6.81
CA ASN A 54 -26.77 -5.35 5.60
C ASN A 54 -25.94 -5.78 4.36
N PRO A 55 -26.58 -6.14 3.24
CA PRO A 55 -25.87 -6.52 2.01
C PRO A 55 -25.20 -5.34 1.30
N ASN A 56 -25.56 -4.09 1.63
CA ASN A 56 -25.20 -2.91 0.86
C ASN A 56 -23.86 -2.28 1.28
N TYR A 57 -22.88 -3.12 1.62
CA TYR A 57 -21.54 -2.70 2.02
C TYR A 57 -20.49 -3.15 1.00
N VAL A 58 -19.48 -2.31 0.78
CA VAL A 58 -18.29 -2.61 -0.03
C VAL A 58 -17.09 -2.89 0.86
N ASP A 59 -16.25 -3.84 0.47
CA ASP A 59 -14.93 -4.06 1.05
C ASP A 59 -13.90 -3.22 0.29
N ILE A 60 -13.26 -2.27 0.98
CA ILE A 60 -12.10 -1.56 0.47
C ILE A 60 -10.85 -2.17 1.11
N ILE A 61 -9.97 -2.76 0.29
CA ILE A 61 -8.78 -3.47 0.76
C ILE A 61 -7.55 -2.77 0.22
N ALA A 62 -6.78 -2.16 1.12
CA ALA A 62 -5.50 -1.54 0.80
C ALA A 62 -4.36 -2.55 0.94
N VAL A 63 -3.51 -2.64 -0.08
CA VAL A 63 -2.36 -3.54 -0.15
C VAL A 63 -1.10 -2.67 -0.27
N PRO A 64 -0.24 -2.66 0.74
CA PRO A 64 0.89 -1.75 0.81
C PRO A 64 2.09 -2.26 0.00
N GLY A 65 3.12 -1.42 -0.16
CA GLY A 65 4.36 -1.77 -0.86
C GLY A 65 5.39 -2.52 -0.01
N LEU A 66 6.57 -2.74 -0.59
CA LEU A 66 7.72 -3.40 0.05
C LEU A 66 8.15 -2.67 1.33
N GLY A 67 8.41 -3.43 2.40
CA GLY A 67 8.92 -2.93 3.68
C GLY A 67 7.94 -2.06 4.47
N SER A 68 6.68 -2.00 4.06
CA SER A 68 5.62 -1.20 4.70
C SER A 68 5.32 -1.62 6.14
N ASP A 69 4.91 -0.64 6.96
CA ASP A 69 4.33 -0.84 8.28
C ASP A 69 3.06 0.00 8.47
N MET A 70 2.10 -0.49 9.27
CA MET A 70 0.82 0.18 9.51
C MET A 70 0.96 1.53 10.21
N THR A 71 2.04 1.77 10.95
CA THR A 71 2.24 3.02 11.69
C THR A 71 2.63 4.21 10.82
N TYR A 72 3.17 3.97 9.62
CA TYR A 72 3.65 5.05 8.76
C TYR A 72 3.18 4.96 7.30
N THR A 73 2.81 3.77 6.78
CA THR A 73 2.56 3.59 5.34
C THR A 73 1.44 4.50 4.83
N TRP A 74 0.33 4.53 5.56
CA TRP A 74 -0.87 5.29 5.21
C TRP A 74 -1.04 6.55 6.08
N VAL A 75 0.05 7.02 6.71
CA VAL A 75 0.03 8.10 7.68
C VAL A 75 0.84 9.29 7.17
N SER A 76 0.24 10.48 7.20
CA SER A 76 0.93 11.76 6.95
C SER A 76 0.59 12.75 8.04
N LYS A 77 1.57 13.42 8.63
CA LYS A 77 1.35 14.44 9.69
C LYS A 77 0.41 13.98 10.81
N GLY A 78 0.49 12.70 11.19
CA GLY A 78 -0.37 12.09 12.22
C GLY A 78 -1.76 11.63 11.73
N VAL A 79 -2.11 11.86 10.47
CA VAL A 79 -3.40 11.48 9.88
C VAL A 79 -3.30 10.12 9.18
N HIS A 80 -4.03 9.12 9.67
CA HIS A 80 -4.21 7.84 9.00
C HIS A 80 -5.49 7.85 8.16
N TRP A 81 -5.42 8.23 6.88
CA TRP A 81 -6.60 8.55 6.07
C TRP A 81 -7.58 7.39 5.84
N LEU A 82 -7.12 6.14 5.93
CA LEU A 82 -7.99 4.94 5.87
C LEU A 82 -8.78 4.69 7.17
N ARG A 83 -8.36 5.28 8.30
CA ARG A 83 -8.95 5.06 9.65
C ARG A 83 -9.68 6.31 10.17
N ASP A 84 -9.25 7.48 9.72
CA ASP A 84 -9.79 8.77 10.13
C ASP A 84 -11.27 8.95 9.75
N GLU A 85 -12.07 9.43 10.71
CA GLU A 85 -13.52 9.60 10.59
C GLU A 85 -13.91 10.67 9.59
N SER A 86 -13.10 11.70 9.44
CA SER A 86 -13.33 12.81 8.51
C SER A 86 -12.88 12.50 7.07
N MET A 87 -12.22 11.36 6.87
CA MET A 87 -11.60 10.95 5.60
C MET A 87 -12.44 9.86 4.92
N LEU A 88 -11.84 8.71 4.57
CA LEU A 88 -12.46 7.72 3.69
C LEU A 88 -13.77 7.18 4.29
N ARG A 89 -13.83 7.07 5.62
CA ARG A 89 -15.03 6.68 6.38
C ARG A 89 -16.21 7.62 6.13
N LYS A 90 -15.98 8.93 6.06
CA LYS A 90 -17.04 9.91 5.73
C LYS A 90 -17.35 9.93 4.24
N THR A 91 -16.35 9.77 3.39
CA THR A 91 -16.56 9.78 1.93
C THR A 91 -17.39 8.58 1.46
N ILE A 92 -17.16 7.41 2.07
CA ILE A 92 -17.83 6.15 1.74
C ILE A 92 -18.31 5.48 3.04
N PRO A 93 -19.42 5.96 3.65
CA PRO A 93 -19.93 5.41 4.92
C PRO A 93 -20.29 3.92 4.83
N LYS A 94 -20.58 3.46 3.61
CA LYS A 94 -20.91 2.07 3.28
C LYS A 94 -19.69 1.20 2.96
N ALA A 95 -18.51 1.54 3.47
CA ALA A 95 -17.30 0.75 3.28
C ALA A 95 -16.80 0.12 4.59
N ARG A 96 -16.45 -1.17 4.55
CA ARG A 96 -15.47 -1.75 5.48
C ARG A 96 -14.09 -1.54 4.90
N ILE A 97 -13.18 -1.01 5.70
CA ILE A 97 -11.83 -0.63 5.25
C ILE A 97 -10.83 -1.57 5.93
N SER A 98 -10.00 -2.22 5.11
CA SER A 98 -9.00 -3.18 5.57
C SER A 98 -7.64 -2.90 4.96
N VAL A 99 -6.58 -3.28 5.67
CA VAL A 99 -5.21 -3.32 5.14
C VAL A 99 -4.74 -4.77 5.15
N PHE A 100 -4.23 -5.25 4.02
CA PHE A 100 -3.59 -6.55 3.97
C PHE A 100 -2.12 -6.41 4.39
N GLY A 101 -1.77 -6.99 5.54
CA GLY A 101 -0.40 -7.04 6.03
C GLY A 101 0.28 -8.33 5.58
N TYR A 102 1.48 -8.22 5.05
CA TYR A 102 2.31 -9.37 4.69
C TYR A 102 3.77 -9.06 4.98
N ARG A 103 4.53 -10.09 5.37
CA ARG A 103 5.98 -9.92 5.57
C ARG A 103 6.64 -9.82 4.21
N SER A 104 7.14 -8.63 3.90
CA SER A 104 8.00 -8.39 2.74
C SER A 104 9.40 -7.97 3.14
N GLN A 105 9.74 -8.17 4.43
CA GLN A 105 11.08 -7.94 4.95
C GLN A 105 12.07 -8.81 4.20
N TRP A 106 13.00 -8.17 3.51
CA TRP A 106 13.91 -8.80 2.56
C TRP A 106 15.38 -8.54 2.93
N TYR A 107 15.63 -7.89 4.09
CA TYR A 107 16.96 -7.57 4.60
C TYR A 107 17.03 -7.78 6.11
N GLY A 108 18.25 -8.01 6.62
CA GLY A 108 18.51 -8.27 8.04
C GLY A 108 18.17 -9.69 8.49
N LYS A 109 18.27 -9.95 9.80
CA LYS A 109 18.03 -11.29 10.39
C LYS A 109 16.60 -11.82 10.22
N ASP A 110 15.68 -10.94 9.87
CA ASP A 110 14.25 -11.23 9.68
C ASP A 110 13.84 -11.30 8.19
N ALA A 111 14.81 -11.42 7.27
CA ALA A 111 14.54 -11.59 5.85
C ALA A 111 13.73 -12.89 5.61
N VAL A 112 12.63 -12.78 4.87
CA VAL A 112 11.76 -13.92 4.52
C VAL A 112 11.83 -14.15 3.02
N GLU A 113 12.19 -15.36 2.59
CA GLU A 113 12.04 -15.76 1.19
C GLU A 113 10.55 -15.84 0.86
N ASN A 114 10.05 -14.83 0.14
CA ASN A 114 8.66 -14.75 -0.25
C ASN A 114 8.60 -14.54 -1.75
N ARG A 115 7.50 -14.98 -2.35
CA ARG A 115 7.23 -14.83 -3.78
C ARG A 115 5.96 -14.01 -3.97
N LEU A 116 5.88 -13.31 -5.08
CA LEU A 116 4.67 -12.57 -5.46
C LEU A 116 3.45 -13.49 -5.48
N SER A 117 3.61 -14.72 -6.00
CA SER A 117 2.57 -15.75 -6.02
C SER A 117 2.08 -16.13 -4.62
N THR A 118 2.99 -16.36 -3.68
CA THR A 118 2.66 -16.70 -2.30
C THR A 118 1.84 -15.59 -1.63
N ILE A 119 2.33 -14.34 -1.68
CA ILE A 119 1.64 -13.21 -1.05
C ILE A 119 0.26 -12.98 -1.67
N SER A 120 0.16 -13.15 -2.99
CA SER A 120 -1.11 -12.98 -3.71
C SER A 120 -2.11 -14.07 -3.35
N ARG A 121 -1.63 -15.31 -3.14
CA ARG A 121 -2.45 -16.42 -2.69
C ARG A 121 -2.94 -16.19 -1.25
N ASP A 122 -2.05 -15.76 -0.36
CA ASP A 122 -2.39 -15.42 1.02
C ASP A 122 -3.45 -14.32 1.09
N LEU A 123 -3.38 -13.31 0.21
CA LEU A 123 -4.42 -12.28 0.09
C LEU A 123 -5.77 -12.89 -0.28
N LEU A 124 -5.82 -13.76 -1.29
CA LEU A 124 -7.06 -14.42 -1.71
C LEU A 124 -7.64 -15.31 -0.63
N ASP A 125 -6.79 -16.10 0.04
CA ASP A 125 -7.22 -17.01 1.11
C ASP A 125 -7.69 -16.23 2.33
N ALA A 126 -7.04 -15.13 2.71
CA ALA A 126 -7.50 -14.24 3.78
C ALA A 126 -8.88 -13.62 3.46
N ILE A 127 -9.11 -13.17 2.22
CA ILE A 127 -10.41 -12.67 1.78
C ILE A 127 -11.47 -13.78 1.84
N LYS A 128 -11.13 -14.96 1.33
CA LYS A 128 -12.03 -16.13 1.31
C LYS A 128 -12.42 -16.55 2.72
N MET A 129 -11.47 -16.61 3.66
CA MET A 129 -11.72 -16.94 5.07
C MET A 129 -12.64 -15.92 5.73
N ASN A 130 -12.33 -14.63 5.61
CA ASN A 130 -13.17 -13.55 6.15
C ASN A 130 -14.59 -13.53 5.53
N ARG A 131 -14.76 -14.01 4.29
CA ARG A 131 -16.09 -14.17 3.67
C ARG A 131 -16.84 -15.40 4.12
N ARG A 132 -16.16 -16.50 4.50
CA ARG A 132 -16.83 -17.72 4.97
C ARG A 132 -17.69 -17.46 6.20
N GLU A 133 -17.21 -16.59 7.07
CA GLU A 133 -17.88 -16.20 8.33
C GLU A 133 -18.99 -15.16 8.10
N SER A 134 -19.05 -14.55 6.92
CA SER A 134 -20.02 -13.51 6.59
C SER A 134 -21.33 -14.06 6.03
N LYS A 135 -22.45 -13.48 6.48
CA LYS A 135 -23.78 -13.70 5.87
C LYS A 135 -23.85 -13.18 4.41
N TYR A 136 -23.12 -12.12 4.10
CA TYR A 136 -23.09 -11.50 2.77
C TYR A 136 -21.76 -11.80 2.10
N LYS A 137 -21.72 -12.91 1.35
CA LYS A 137 -20.52 -13.42 0.67
C LYS A 137 -20.23 -12.69 -0.65
N ASP A 138 -21.24 -12.02 -1.20
CA ASP A 138 -21.19 -11.38 -2.53
C ASP A 138 -20.91 -9.87 -2.45
N ARG A 139 -20.44 -9.38 -1.29
CA ARG A 139 -20.11 -7.96 -1.16
C ARG A 139 -19.05 -7.57 -2.17
N PRO A 140 -19.14 -6.41 -2.81
CA PRO A 140 -18.11 -6.01 -3.75
C PRO A 140 -16.76 -5.73 -3.05
N ILE A 141 -15.68 -5.91 -3.80
CA ILE A 141 -14.30 -5.61 -3.39
C ILE A 141 -13.77 -4.50 -4.30
N VAL A 142 -13.14 -3.51 -3.68
CA VAL A 142 -12.33 -2.48 -4.33
C VAL A 142 -10.91 -2.55 -3.73
N PHE A 143 -9.92 -2.81 -4.57
CA PHE A 143 -8.52 -2.82 -4.14
C PHE A 143 -7.85 -1.46 -4.28
N ILE A 144 -6.94 -1.17 -3.36
CA ILE A 144 -5.98 -0.06 -3.45
C ILE A 144 -4.58 -0.66 -3.33
N GLY A 145 -3.86 -0.79 -4.43
CA GLY A 145 -2.48 -1.27 -4.44
C GLY A 145 -1.48 -0.13 -4.52
N HIS A 146 -0.53 -0.05 -3.58
CA HIS A 146 0.60 0.87 -3.65
C HIS A 146 1.89 0.14 -3.97
N SER A 147 2.65 0.62 -4.97
CA SER A 147 3.94 0.03 -5.34
C SER A 147 3.86 -1.49 -5.52
N LEU A 148 4.70 -2.29 -4.83
CA LEU A 148 4.63 -3.76 -4.86
C LEU A 148 3.23 -4.31 -4.55
N GLY A 149 2.45 -3.66 -3.70
CA GLY A 149 1.09 -4.07 -3.36
C GLY A 149 0.14 -4.07 -4.56
N GLY A 150 0.40 -3.22 -5.56
CA GLY A 150 -0.35 -3.28 -6.82
C GLY A 150 -0.03 -4.52 -7.65
N LEU A 151 1.22 -4.98 -7.65
CA LEU A 151 1.60 -6.23 -8.30
C LEU A 151 0.99 -7.45 -7.59
N VAL A 152 0.91 -7.41 -6.26
CA VAL A 152 0.21 -8.42 -5.45
C VAL A 152 -1.27 -8.48 -5.86
N VAL A 153 -1.94 -7.33 -5.98
CA VAL A 153 -3.33 -7.25 -6.44
C VAL A 153 -3.48 -7.81 -7.86
N SER A 154 -2.60 -7.44 -8.79
CA SER A 154 -2.66 -7.95 -10.16
C SER A 154 -2.51 -9.46 -10.22
N LYS A 155 -1.54 -10.03 -9.49
CA LYS A 155 -1.33 -11.48 -9.45
C LYS A 155 -2.45 -12.21 -8.71
N ALA A 156 -3.08 -11.58 -7.72
CA ALA A 156 -4.26 -12.11 -7.06
C ALA A 156 -5.45 -12.17 -8.03
N VAL A 157 -5.69 -11.12 -8.83
CA VAL A 157 -6.76 -11.12 -9.84
C VAL A 157 -6.57 -12.23 -10.88
N THR A 158 -5.37 -12.34 -11.48
CA THR A 158 -5.11 -13.37 -12.51
C THR A 158 -5.18 -14.78 -11.91
N THR A 159 -4.70 -14.96 -10.67
CA THR A 159 -4.79 -16.25 -9.96
C THR A 159 -6.23 -16.61 -9.64
N ALA A 160 -7.04 -15.66 -9.14
CA ALA A 160 -8.45 -15.91 -8.84
C ALA A 160 -9.27 -16.21 -10.10
N LYS A 161 -8.93 -15.59 -11.25
CA LYS A 161 -9.58 -15.88 -12.52
C LYS A 161 -9.17 -17.25 -13.09
N ARG A 162 -7.89 -17.61 -13.01
CA ARG A 162 -7.35 -18.89 -13.47
C ARG A 162 -7.88 -20.05 -12.63
N GLU A 163 -7.94 -19.87 -11.33
CA GLU A 163 -8.40 -20.88 -10.36
C GLU A 163 -9.83 -20.58 -9.90
N ALA A 164 -10.73 -20.33 -10.86
CA ALA A 164 -12.10 -19.92 -10.58
C ALA A 164 -12.82 -20.91 -9.64
N ASP A 165 -12.62 -22.22 -9.77
CA ASP A 165 -13.25 -23.19 -8.85
C ASP A 165 -12.87 -22.95 -7.37
N SER A 166 -11.65 -22.48 -7.12
CA SER A 166 -11.17 -22.15 -5.79
C SER A 166 -11.59 -20.75 -5.32
N PHE A 167 -11.75 -19.80 -6.23
CA PHE A 167 -11.90 -18.38 -5.93
C PHE A 167 -13.10 -17.69 -6.61
N LYS A 168 -14.09 -18.43 -7.10
CA LYS A 168 -15.25 -17.90 -7.83
C LYS A 168 -15.93 -16.77 -7.05
N GLY A 169 -16.30 -17.04 -5.79
CA GLY A 169 -16.90 -16.04 -4.90
C GLY A 169 -16.00 -14.86 -4.51
N VAL A 170 -14.71 -14.87 -4.91
CA VAL A 170 -13.80 -13.73 -4.75
C VAL A 170 -13.69 -12.96 -6.07
N ILE A 171 -13.34 -13.61 -7.19
CA ILE A 171 -13.14 -12.95 -8.48
C ILE A 171 -14.40 -12.22 -8.96
N ASP A 172 -15.57 -12.84 -8.79
CA ASP A 172 -16.86 -12.25 -9.18
C ASP A 172 -17.22 -11.04 -8.33
N CYS A 173 -16.58 -10.90 -7.16
CA CYS A 173 -16.76 -9.80 -6.24
C CYS A 173 -15.77 -8.66 -6.44
N ILE A 174 -14.67 -8.85 -7.16
CA ILE A 174 -13.72 -7.78 -7.44
C ILE A 174 -14.33 -6.86 -8.49
N THR A 175 -14.58 -5.60 -8.13
CA THR A 175 -15.26 -4.64 -9.01
C THR A 175 -14.34 -3.55 -9.50
N ALA A 176 -13.32 -3.18 -8.72
CA ALA A 176 -12.34 -2.19 -9.12
C ALA A 176 -10.97 -2.41 -8.48
N CYS A 177 -9.93 -1.93 -9.17
CA CYS A 177 -8.55 -1.84 -8.70
C CYS A 177 -8.03 -0.42 -8.89
N VAL A 178 -7.52 0.18 -7.82
CA VAL A 178 -6.87 1.49 -7.83
C VAL A 178 -5.39 1.30 -7.55
N PHE A 179 -4.53 1.86 -8.40
CA PHE A 179 -3.08 1.68 -8.29
C PHE A 179 -2.37 3.00 -8.04
N LEU A 180 -1.46 3.01 -7.05
CA LEU A 180 -0.67 4.17 -6.65
C LEU A 180 0.81 3.85 -6.88
N GLY A 181 1.37 4.33 -7.99
CA GLY A 181 2.79 4.15 -8.32
C GLY A 181 3.21 2.68 -8.44
N THR A 182 2.39 1.84 -9.05
CA THR A 182 2.68 0.40 -9.20
C THR A 182 3.55 0.15 -10.43
N PRO A 183 4.78 -0.39 -10.32
CA PRO A 183 5.66 -0.59 -11.48
C PRO A 183 5.31 -1.88 -12.26
N PHE A 184 4.21 -1.88 -13.02
CA PHE A 184 3.71 -3.05 -13.78
C PHE A 184 4.69 -3.58 -14.81
N ARG A 185 5.48 -2.70 -15.45
CA ARG A 185 6.49 -3.08 -16.45
C ARG A 185 7.89 -3.25 -15.86
N GLY A 186 7.95 -3.48 -14.55
CA GLY A 186 9.19 -3.55 -13.79
C GLY A 186 9.74 -2.17 -13.43
N SER A 187 10.76 -2.19 -12.58
CA SER A 187 11.52 -1.03 -12.14
C SER A 187 12.96 -1.21 -12.61
N GLY A 188 13.58 -0.20 -13.24
CA GLY A 188 15.02 -0.24 -13.54
C GLY A 188 15.81 -0.71 -12.31
N ALA A 189 16.92 -1.44 -12.45
CA ALA A 189 17.67 -1.97 -11.28
C ALA A 189 17.99 -0.86 -10.25
N GLN A 190 18.27 0.34 -10.75
CA GLN A 190 18.46 1.57 -9.96
C GLN A 190 17.21 2.01 -9.16
N HIS A 191 16.02 1.82 -9.73
CA HIS A 191 14.72 2.17 -9.14
C HIS A 191 14.34 1.15 -8.06
N LEU A 192 14.50 -0.14 -8.37
CA LEU A 192 14.31 -1.21 -7.41
C LEU A 192 15.25 -1.09 -6.20
N ALA A 193 16.54 -0.81 -6.43
CA ALA A 193 17.51 -0.53 -5.38
C ALA A 193 17.11 0.66 -4.50
N LYS A 194 16.40 1.65 -5.05
CA LYS A 194 15.86 2.79 -4.29
C LYS A 194 14.60 2.44 -3.50
N ILE A 195 13.67 1.67 -4.06
CA ILE A 195 12.52 1.13 -3.30
C ILE A 195 13.04 0.34 -2.09
N ILE A 196 14.01 -0.52 -2.34
CA ILE A 196 14.80 -1.27 -1.34
C ILE A 196 15.41 -0.33 -0.30
N GLY A 197 16.16 0.69 -0.72
CA GLY A 197 16.82 1.62 0.19
C GLY A 197 15.87 2.46 1.04
N MET A 198 14.68 2.80 0.52
CA MET A 198 13.62 3.48 1.28
C MET A 198 12.94 2.57 2.29
N ALA A 199 12.73 1.30 1.94
CA ALA A 199 12.14 0.28 2.81
C ALA A 199 13.07 -0.13 3.97
N GLY A 200 14.33 0.31 3.95
CA GLY A 200 15.30 0.00 4.99
C GLY A 200 16.74 0.32 4.61
N SER A 201 17.40 1.12 5.45
CA SER A 201 18.81 1.48 5.32
C SER A 201 19.73 0.29 5.60
N ALA A 202 19.98 -0.54 4.59
CA ALA A 202 21.12 -1.45 4.60
C ALA A 202 21.62 -1.67 3.16
N VAL A 203 22.15 -0.61 2.55
CA VAL A 203 23.02 -0.72 1.38
C VAL A 203 24.19 -1.63 1.80
N GLY A 204 24.13 -2.91 1.42
CA GLY A 204 25.14 -3.93 1.74
C GLY A 204 24.64 -5.21 2.44
N GLN A 205 23.39 -5.30 2.89
CA GLN A 205 22.80 -6.54 3.47
C GLN A 205 21.48 -6.97 2.81
N ALA A 206 21.34 -6.63 1.54
CA ALA A 206 20.30 -7.10 0.66
C ALA A 206 20.43 -8.61 0.42
N SER A 207 19.45 -9.44 0.84
CA SER A 207 19.40 -10.82 0.35
C SER A 207 18.82 -10.83 -1.06
N ASP A 208 19.41 -11.64 -1.96
CA ASP A 208 18.94 -11.85 -3.32
C ASP A 208 17.70 -12.76 -3.29
N ASN A 209 16.59 -12.20 -2.82
CA ASN A 209 15.32 -12.89 -2.63
C ASN A 209 14.47 -12.81 -3.92
N ASP A 210 13.71 -13.87 -4.21
CA ASP A 210 12.89 -14.00 -5.41
C ASP A 210 11.95 -12.81 -5.64
N LEU A 211 11.35 -12.22 -4.60
CA LEU A 211 10.56 -10.99 -4.72
C LEU A 211 11.34 -9.82 -5.32
N ILE A 212 12.59 -9.63 -4.90
CA ILE A 212 13.46 -8.59 -5.43
C ILE A 212 13.86 -8.93 -6.87
N ARG A 213 14.11 -10.20 -7.18
CA ARG A 213 14.38 -10.65 -8.54
C ARG A 213 13.21 -10.41 -9.49
N THR A 214 11.97 -10.72 -9.07
CA THR A 214 10.76 -10.47 -9.86
C THR A 214 10.59 -8.99 -10.20
N LEU A 215 10.99 -8.09 -9.31
CA LEU A 215 10.89 -6.63 -9.50
C LEU A 215 11.94 -6.03 -10.44
N LYS A 216 12.94 -6.81 -10.89
CA LYS A 216 13.96 -6.33 -11.84
C LYS A 216 13.30 -5.90 -13.17
N PRO A 217 13.89 -4.93 -13.90
CA PRO A 217 13.27 -4.38 -15.11
C PRO A 217 13.21 -5.44 -16.22
N ASN A 218 12.15 -5.38 -17.03
CA ASN A 218 11.91 -6.31 -18.14
C ASN A 218 11.97 -7.78 -17.72
N SER A 219 11.60 -8.11 -16.48
CA SER A 219 11.29 -9.50 -16.15
C SER A 219 10.10 -9.90 -17.02
N GLN A 220 10.31 -10.95 -17.81
CA GLN A 220 9.29 -11.50 -18.69
C GLN A 220 8.02 -11.80 -17.88
N GLU A 221 8.20 -12.21 -16.62
CA GLU A 221 7.15 -12.50 -15.66
C GLU A 221 6.28 -11.28 -15.30
N LEU A 222 6.83 -10.07 -15.23
CA LEU A 222 6.03 -8.86 -14.94
C LEU A 222 5.27 -8.36 -16.16
N LEU A 223 5.88 -8.44 -17.35
CA LEU A 223 5.20 -8.09 -18.60
C LEU A 223 4.04 -9.05 -18.87
N GLU A 224 4.26 -10.35 -18.73
CA GLU A 224 3.22 -11.37 -18.82
C GLU A 224 2.12 -11.13 -17.79
N LEU A 225 2.48 -10.84 -16.54
CA LEU A 225 1.49 -10.52 -15.51
C LEU A 225 0.67 -9.27 -15.86
N ALA A 226 1.28 -8.23 -16.40
CA ALA A 226 0.60 -7.01 -16.80
C ALA A 226 -0.41 -7.27 -17.92
N ASP A 227 -0.01 -8.06 -18.92
CA ASP A 227 -0.86 -8.42 -20.06
C ASP A 227 -2.01 -9.36 -19.66
N GLU A 228 -1.72 -10.40 -18.87
CA GLU A 228 -2.72 -11.29 -18.28
C GLU A 228 -3.73 -10.51 -17.45
N PHE A 229 -3.25 -9.63 -16.57
CA PHE A 229 -4.10 -8.81 -15.73
C PHE A 229 -5.02 -7.92 -16.57
N LEU A 230 -4.49 -7.24 -17.59
CA LEU A 230 -5.27 -6.36 -18.45
C LEU A 230 -6.37 -7.14 -19.22
N ALA A 231 -6.06 -8.34 -19.69
CA ALA A 231 -7.01 -9.21 -20.34
C ALA A 231 -8.12 -9.67 -19.36
N ASP A 232 -7.75 -10.08 -18.15
CA ASP A 232 -8.70 -10.59 -17.15
C ASP A 232 -9.62 -9.51 -16.59
N VAL A 233 -9.11 -8.30 -16.34
CA VAL A 233 -9.98 -7.18 -15.92
C VAL A 233 -10.96 -6.79 -17.02
N GLY A 234 -10.60 -6.96 -18.29
CA GLY A 234 -11.52 -6.79 -19.42
C GLY A 234 -12.65 -7.82 -19.42
N LYS A 235 -12.29 -9.11 -19.30
CA LYS A 235 -13.25 -10.24 -19.30
C LYS A 235 -14.23 -10.18 -18.11
N VAL A 236 -13.73 -9.86 -16.92
CA VAL A 236 -14.55 -9.80 -15.68
C VAL A 236 -15.20 -8.43 -15.49
N GLN A 237 -14.88 -7.45 -16.34
CA GLN A 237 -15.36 -6.07 -16.25
C GLN A 237 -14.97 -5.39 -14.91
N ILE A 238 -13.70 -5.51 -14.53
CA ILE A 238 -13.11 -4.84 -13.37
C ILE A 238 -12.62 -3.45 -13.79
N ASP A 239 -13.05 -2.41 -13.07
CA ASP A 239 -12.54 -1.05 -13.32
C ASP A 239 -11.11 -0.91 -12.83
N VAL A 240 -10.29 -0.18 -13.58
CA VAL A 240 -8.90 0.06 -13.24
C VAL A 240 -8.59 1.54 -13.40
N VAL A 241 -7.92 2.13 -12.41
CA VAL A 241 -7.36 3.48 -12.49
C VAL A 241 -5.94 3.46 -11.93
N CYS A 242 -5.05 4.20 -12.60
CA CYS A 242 -3.65 4.28 -12.22
C CYS A 242 -3.25 5.72 -11.88
N TYR A 243 -2.54 5.89 -10.78
CA TYR A 243 -1.90 7.14 -10.39
C TYR A 243 -0.40 6.96 -10.47
N PHE A 244 0.32 7.91 -11.07
CA PHE A 244 1.78 7.87 -11.23
C PHE A 244 2.43 9.14 -10.68
N GLU A 245 3.71 9.04 -10.31
CA GLU A 245 4.45 10.13 -9.68
C GLU A 245 5.13 11.05 -10.70
N LEU A 246 5.32 12.31 -10.32
CA LEU A 246 6.08 13.30 -11.10
C LEU A 246 7.35 13.77 -10.37
N GLU A 247 7.43 13.61 -9.04
CA GLU A 247 8.58 14.07 -8.27
C GLU A 247 9.60 12.95 -8.06
N LYS A 248 10.87 13.35 -8.10
CA LYS A 248 11.98 12.41 -7.97
C LYS A 248 12.18 12.02 -6.51
N THR A 249 12.21 10.73 -6.25
CA THR A 249 12.74 10.16 -5.03
C THR A 249 14.27 10.03 -5.15
N ASN A 250 15.03 10.80 -4.38
CA ASN A 250 16.50 10.80 -4.43
C ASN A 250 17.04 10.93 -5.87
N GLY A 251 16.48 11.86 -6.66
CA GLY A 251 16.91 12.14 -8.02
C GLY A 251 16.33 11.25 -9.12
N MET A 252 15.44 10.29 -8.83
CA MET A 252 14.78 9.46 -9.86
C MET A 252 13.28 9.31 -9.62
N ILE A 253 12.51 9.27 -10.70
CA ILE A 253 11.13 8.76 -10.70
C ILE A 253 11.24 7.24 -10.65
N ILE A 254 10.53 6.60 -9.73
CA ILE A 254 10.46 5.15 -9.50
C ILE A 254 9.37 4.52 -10.38
N ALA A 255 8.23 5.19 -10.50
CA ALA A 255 6.99 4.70 -11.07
C ALA A 255 6.39 5.76 -12.03
N ASP A 256 7.05 5.93 -13.19
CA ASP A 256 6.58 6.84 -14.24
C ASP A 256 5.28 6.37 -14.91
N GLU A 257 4.72 7.20 -15.79
CA GLU A 257 3.48 6.90 -16.51
C GLU A 257 3.57 5.57 -17.27
N LYS A 258 4.68 5.32 -17.97
CA LYS A 258 4.82 4.14 -18.84
C LYS A 258 4.90 2.86 -18.03
N SER A 259 5.60 2.86 -16.91
CA SER A 259 5.74 1.69 -16.04
C SER A 259 4.51 1.46 -15.17
N SER A 260 3.71 2.50 -14.90
CA SER A 260 2.67 2.47 -13.86
C SER A 260 1.24 2.54 -14.34
N THR A 261 1.03 2.53 -15.65
CA THR A 261 -0.31 2.63 -16.25
C THR A 261 -0.53 1.59 -17.33
N PHE A 262 -1.81 1.31 -17.57
CA PHE A 262 -2.27 0.47 -18.67
C PHE A 262 -2.86 1.34 -19.76
N GLU A 263 -2.59 0.99 -21.02
CA GLU A 263 -3.21 1.64 -22.15
C GLU A 263 -4.73 1.45 -22.12
N GLY A 264 -5.49 2.48 -22.52
CA GLY A 264 -6.95 2.45 -22.48
C GLY A 264 -7.58 2.51 -21.08
N LYS A 265 -6.79 2.60 -19.99
CA LYS A 265 -7.30 2.80 -18.62
C LYS A 265 -7.11 4.25 -18.16
N PRO A 266 -8.03 4.79 -17.35
CA PRO A 266 -7.86 6.10 -16.71
C PRO A 266 -6.53 6.20 -15.94
N ARG A 267 -5.83 7.33 -16.14
CA ARG A 267 -4.54 7.59 -15.50
C ARG A 267 -4.38 9.05 -15.11
N TYR A 268 -3.74 9.30 -13.97
CA TYR A 268 -3.52 10.64 -13.44
C TYR A 268 -2.12 10.81 -12.86
N SER A 269 -1.52 11.96 -13.09
CA SER A 269 -0.20 12.32 -12.58
C SER A 269 -0.30 13.07 -11.25
N TRP A 270 0.59 12.79 -10.31
CA TRP A 270 0.69 13.51 -9.03
C TRP A 270 2.09 14.10 -8.82
N ALA A 271 2.15 15.39 -8.48
CA ALA A 271 3.34 16.06 -7.99
C ALA A 271 3.66 15.59 -6.56
N ARG A 272 4.11 14.35 -6.46
CA ARG A 272 4.51 13.66 -5.23
C ARG A 272 5.66 12.72 -5.54
N THR A 273 6.44 12.40 -4.52
CA THR A 273 7.39 11.28 -4.55
C THR A 273 6.69 9.95 -4.29
N HIS A 274 7.35 8.85 -4.63
CA HIS A 274 6.83 7.48 -4.57
C HIS A 274 6.31 7.10 -3.18
N SER A 275 7.05 7.52 -2.15
CA SER A 275 6.71 7.27 -0.75
C SER A 275 5.56 8.14 -0.23
N GLN A 276 5.21 9.22 -0.95
CA GLN A 276 4.12 10.13 -0.61
C GLN A 276 2.81 9.82 -1.34
N MET A 277 2.83 8.95 -2.35
CA MET A 277 1.63 8.62 -3.14
C MET A 277 0.51 7.98 -2.31
N ASN A 278 0.83 7.34 -1.19
CA ASN A 278 -0.14 6.67 -0.32
C ASN A 278 -0.47 7.45 0.96
N LYS A 279 -0.05 8.73 1.05
CA LYS A 279 -0.10 9.57 2.25
C LYS A 279 -0.87 10.85 1.97
N PHE A 280 -1.79 11.23 2.86
CA PHE A 280 -2.59 12.44 2.70
C PHE A 280 -2.70 13.18 4.03
N ASP A 281 -2.57 14.51 3.97
CA ASP A 281 -2.51 15.35 5.16
C ASP A 281 -3.89 15.61 5.80
N GLY A 282 -4.96 15.31 5.08
CA GLY A 282 -6.33 15.54 5.54
C GLY A 282 -7.34 15.72 4.41
N PRO A 283 -8.61 16.04 4.72
CA PRO A 283 -9.71 15.96 3.75
C PRO A 283 -9.66 17.04 2.66
N LYS A 284 -8.86 18.10 2.87
CA LYS A 284 -8.65 19.19 1.90
C LYS A 284 -7.51 18.92 0.92
N ASP A 285 -6.68 17.91 1.17
CA ASP A 285 -5.59 17.50 0.27
C ASP A 285 -6.17 17.21 -1.13
N GLY A 286 -5.60 17.84 -2.15
CA GLY A 286 -6.11 17.75 -3.52
C GLY A 286 -6.04 16.33 -4.09
N HIS A 287 -4.94 15.63 -3.80
CA HIS A 287 -4.73 14.25 -4.25
C HIS A 287 -5.66 13.28 -3.52
N TYR A 288 -5.90 13.52 -2.23
CA TYR A 288 -6.92 12.77 -1.49
C TYR A 288 -8.32 12.98 -2.06
N ARG A 289 -8.71 14.22 -2.37
CA ARG A 289 -10.03 14.51 -2.95
C ARG A 289 -10.24 13.79 -4.29
N GLN A 290 -9.21 13.77 -5.14
CA GLN A 290 -9.26 13.01 -6.39
C GLN A 290 -9.40 11.50 -6.13
N LEU A 291 -8.51 10.92 -5.33
CA LEU A 291 -8.53 9.48 -5.04
C LEU A 291 -9.84 9.03 -4.39
N SER A 292 -10.30 9.75 -3.36
CA SER A 292 -11.52 9.43 -2.62
C SER A 292 -12.78 9.63 -3.46
N GLY A 293 -12.79 10.58 -4.39
CA GLY A 293 -13.82 10.71 -5.41
C GLY A 293 -13.92 9.48 -6.30
N THR A 294 -12.80 9.01 -6.84
CA THR A 294 -12.76 7.79 -7.66
C THR A 294 -13.18 6.55 -6.88
N LEU A 295 -12.71 6.39 -5.64
CA LEU A 295 -13.11 5.27 -4.77
C LEU A 295 -14.62 5.28 -4.51
N LYS A 296 -15.20 6.47 -4.29
CA LYS A 296 -16.65 6.63 -4.08
C LYS A 296 -17.44 6.26 -5.32
N GLU A 297 -16.98 6.68 -6.49
CA GLU A 297 -17.60 6.33 -7.77
C GLU A 297 -17.60 4.81 -7.97
N PHE A 298 -16.44 4.16 -7.82
CA PHE A 298 -16.34 2.70 -7.95
C PHE A 298 -17.24 1.99 -6.94
N ALA A 299 -17.20 2.37 -5.66
CA ALA A 299 -18.06 1.80 -4.63
C ALA A 299 -19.56 1.89 -4.97
N ASN A 300 -20.01 3.02 -5.54
CA ASN A 300 -21.41 3.20 -5.94
C ASN A 300 -21.80 2.30 -7.11
N GLN A 301 -20.90 2.09 -8.07
CA GLN A 301 -21.14 1.27 -9.27
C GLN A 301 -21.03 -0.23 -8.97
N SER A 302 -20.26 -0.61 -7.95
CA SER A 302 -19.96 -1.98 -7.60
C SER A 302 -21.18 -2.89 -7.48
N PHE A 303 -22.24 -2.46 -6.80
CA PHE A 303 -23.44 -3.29 -6.58
C PHE A 303 -24.15 -3.65 -7.90
N LYS A 304 -24.23 -2.69 -8.82
CA LYS A 304 -24.78 -2.91 -10.16
C LYS A 304 -23.95 -3.95 -10.92
N LYS A 305 -22.62 -3.88 -10.82
CA LYS A 305 -21.72 -4.86 -11.45
C LYS A 305 -21.91 -6.26 -10.91
N ILE A 306 -21.96 -6.42 -9.59
CA ILE A 306 -22.22 -7.73 -8.97
C ILE A 306 -23.55 -8.30 -9.45
N LYS A 307 -24.62 -7.49 -9.46
CA LYS A 307 -25.92 -7.93 -9.93
C LYS A 307 -25.87 -8.42 -11.40
N LEU A 308 -25.28 -7.63 -12.29
CA LEU A 308 -25.17 -7.98 -13.71
C LEU A 308 -24.39 -9.28 -13.95
N ARG A 309 -23.32 -9.52 -13.19
CA ARG A 309 -22.53 -10.77 -13.28
C ARG A 309 -23.38 -11.98 -12.92
N ARG A 310 -24.21 -11.88 -11.88
CA ARG A 310 -25.11 -12.97 -11.46
C ARG A 310 -26.22 -13.22 -12.47
N ASP A 311 -26.85 -12.14 -12.95
CA ASP A 311 -27.95 -12.25 -13.91
C ASP A 311 -27.46 -12.88 -15.22
N GLY A 312 -26.22 -12.59 -15.64
CA GLY A 312 -25.56 -13.21 -16.80
C GLY A 312 -25.24 -14.70 -16.61
N GLU A 313 -24.84 -15.13 -15.40
CA GLU A 313 -24.61 -16.54 -15.08
C GLU A 313 -25.91 -17.36 -15.00
N CYS A 314 -27.03 -16.77 -14.60
CA CYS A 314 -28.32 -17.45 -14.60
C CYS A 314 -28.93 -17.63 -16.01
N ALA A 315 -28.42 -16.92 -17.01
CA ALA A 315 -28.92 -16.94 -18.39
C ALA A 315 -28.08 -17.85 -19.33
N SER A 316 -26.95 -18.37 -18.86
CA SER A 316 -26.02 -19.26 -19.59
C SER A 316 -26.16 -20.71 -19.16
#